data_AF-A0A0G2AQM3-F1
#
_entry.id   AF-A0A0G2AQM3-F1
#
_cell.length_a   1.000
_cell.length_b   1.000
_cell.length_c   1.000
_cell.angle_alpha   90.00
_cell.angle_beta   90.00
_cell.angle_gamma   90.00
#
_symmetry.space_group_name_H-M   'P 1'
#
loop_
_entity.id
_entity.type
_entity.pdbx_description
1 polymer ?
#
loop_
_entity_poly.entity_id
_entity_poly.type
_entity_poly.pdbx_seq_one_letter_code
_entity_poly.pdbx_strand_id
1 'polypeptide(L)'
;MNTNAAVNQNVNVNVDTDGDNLTDAQETTFGTDPSQADTDNDQLNDFREVYLYNTDPLNSDTDGDSYPDGEEVTNGYNPNGAGKLSGS
;
A
#
# COMPACT_ATOMS: atom_id res chain seq x y z
N MET A 1 21.86 39.29 -12.56
CA MET A 1 20.80 39.47 -11.55
C MET A 1 19.79 38.36 -11.79
N ASN A 2 19.59 37.50 -10.79
CA ASN A 2 18.75 36.31 -10.86
C ASN A 2 17.27 36.72 -10.91
N THR A 3 16.59 36.46 -12.02
CA THR A 3 15.19 36.81 -12.21
C THR A 3 14.30 35.73 -11.59
N ASN A 4 13.61 36.13 -10.53
CA ASN A 4 12.46 35.47 -9.91
C ASN A 4 11.56 34.71 -10.90
N ALA A 5 11.53 33.38 -10.77
CA ALA A 5 10.37 32.53 -11.08
C ALA A 5 10.56 31.15 -10.44
N ALA A 6 10.82 31.10 -9.14
CA ALA A 6 10.70 29.85 -8.38
C ALA A 6 9.20 29.57 -8.18
N VAL A 7 8.76 28.48 -8.79
CA VAL A 7 7.38 27.98 -8.87
C VAL A 7 6.74 27.92 -7.48
N ASN A 8 5.57 28.52 -7.33
CA ASN A 8 4.69 28.37 -6.17
C ASN A 8 4.07 26.96 -6.18
N GLN A 9 4.82 25.96 -5.69
CA GLN A 9 4.36 24.57 -5.55
C GLN A 9 3.56 24.36 -4.24
N ASN A 10 2.54 25.17 -4.00
CA ASN A 10 1.58 24.91 -2.92
C ASN A 10 0.38 24.13 -3.46
N VAL A 11 0.64 22.91 -3.93
CA VAL A 11 -0.39 21.86 -4.01
C VAL A 11 0.10 20.80 -3.03
N ASN A 12 -0.62 20.63 -1.92
CA ASN A 12 -0.30 19.62 -0.92
C ASN A 12 -0.64 18.21 -1.46
N VAL A 13 0.10 17.76 -2.48
CA VAL A 13 -0.03 16.42 -3.10
C VAL A 13 0.80 15.36 -2.38
N ASN A 14 1.41 15.73 -1.25
CA ASN A 14 2.28 14.87 -0.45
C ASN A 14 1.77 14.73 0.98
N VAL A 15 0.45 14.89 1.16
CA VAL A 15 -0.23 14.49 2.39
C VAL A 15 -0.32 12.97 2.38
N ASP A 16 0.02 12.37 3.50
CA ASP A 16 0.00 10.94 3.82
C ASP A 16 -0.66 10.91 5.20
N THR A 17 -1.98 10.75 5.20
CA THR A 17 -2.82 11.04 6.37
C THR A 17 -2.68 9.98 7.46
N ASP A 18 -2.42 8.73 7.10
CA ASP A 18 -2.27 7.61 8.03
C ASP A 18 -0.81 7.16 8.26
N GLY A 19 0.13 7.63 7.44
CA GLY A 19 1.56 7.40 7.58
C GLY A 19 2.04 6.06 7.03
N ASP A 20 1.33 5.45 6.07
CA ASP A 20 1.67 4.14 5.50
C ASP A 20 2.72 4.20 4.36
N ASN A 21 3.07 5.41 3.90
CA ASN A 21 3.92 5.79 2.75
C ASN A 21 3.23 5.86 1.38
N LEU A 22 1.90 5.78 1.32
CA LEU A 22 1.09 6.28 0.23
C LEU A 22 0.62 7.70 0.55
N THR A 23 0.59 8.56 -0.46
CA THR A 23 -0.08 9.85 -0.32
C THR A 23 -1.58 9.69 -0.49
N ASP A 24 -2.41 10.54 0.11
CA ASP A 24 -3.88 10.50 -0.05
C ASP A 24 -4.32 10.47 -1.53
N ALA A 25 -3.51 11.08 -2.41
CA ALA A 25 -3.72 11.08 -3.86
C ALA A 25 -3.40 9.71 -4.52
N GLN A 26 -2.35 9.03 -4.06
CA GLN A 26 -2.06 7.64 -4.45
C GLN A 26 -3.15 6.72 -3.94
N GLU A 27 -3.58 6.86 -2.70
CA GLU A 27 -4.63 6.05 -2.10
C GLU A 27 -5.96 6.22 -2.84
N THR A 28 -6.34 7.46 -3.16
CA THR A 28 -7.49 7.73 -4.04
C THR A 28 -7.36 7.06 -5.42
N THR A 29 -6.12 6.85 -5.91
CA THR A 29 -5.86 6.17 -7.19
C THR A 29 -5.98 4.65 -7.07
N PHE A 30 -5.55 4.08 -5.94
CA PHE A 30 -5.66 2.65 -5.65
C PHE A 30 -7.05 2.26 -5.13
N GLY A 31 -7.84 3.23 -4.66
CA GLY A 31 -9.17 3.02 -4.09
C GLY A 31 -9.15 2.74 -2.59
N THR A 32 -8.01 2.92 -1.93
CA THR A 32 -7.82 2.71 -0.49
C THR A 32 -8.31 3.91 0.34
N ASP A 33 -8.38 3.77 1.66
CA ASP A 33 -8.84 4.81 2.58
C ASP A 33 -7.67 5.64 3.14
N PRO A 34 -7.55 6.94 2.81
CA PRO A 34 -6.47 7.82 3.31
C PRO A 34 -6.28 7.92 4.81
N SER A 35 -7.25 7.45 5.59
CA SER A 35 -7.19 7.46 7.04
C SER A 35 -6.88 6.10 7.67
N GLN A 36 -6.66 5.07 6.85
CA GLN A 36 -6.42 3.70 7.28
C GLN A 36 -5.26 3.07 6.51
N ALA A 37 -4.13 2.92 7.20
CA ALA A 37 -2.92 2.35 6.61
C ALA A 37 -3.09 0.93 6.05
N ASP A 38 -4.15 0.23 6.46
CA ASP A 38 -4.49 -1.15 6.08
C ASP A 38 -6.00 -1.12 5.82
N THR A 39 -6.37 -0.96 4.55
CA THR A 39 -7.75 -0.67 4.15
C THR A 39 -8.67 -1.87 4.32
N ASP A 40 -8.17 -3.08 4.03
CA ASP A 40 -8.96 -4.31 4.11
C ASP A 40 -8.83 -5.07 5.45
N ASN A 41 -7.97 -4.57 6.34
CA ASN A 41 -7.75 -5.02 7.71
C ASN A 41 -7.15 -6.42 7.83
N ASP A 42 -6.22 -6.77 6.95
CA ASP A 42 -5.57 -8.08 6.89
C ASP A 42 -4.19 -8.13 7.59
N GLN A 43 -3.72 -6.98 8.11
CA GLN A 43 -2.42 -6.74 8.76
C GLN A 43 -1.24 -6.52 7.79
N LEU A 44 -1.50 -6.28 6.51
CA LEU A 44 -0.57 -5.77 5.52
C LEU A 44 -1.01 -4.36 5.13
N ASN A 45 -0.11 -3.39 5.20
CA ASN A 45 -0.48 -2.02 4.87
C ASN A 45 -0.53 -1.80 3.35
N ASP A 46 -1.39 -0.91 2.89
CA ASP A 46 -1.71 -0.68 1.48
C ASP A 46 -0.44 -0.43 0.63
N PHE A 47 0.52 0.32 1.16
CA PHE A 47 1.82 0.51 0.52
C PHE A 47 2.54 -0.81 0.20
N ARG A 48 2.61 -1.75 1.16
CA ARG A 48 3.31 -3.03 0.99
C ARG A 48 2.54 -3.91 0.02
N GLU A 49 1.23 -3.89 0.08
CA GLU A 49 0.37 -4.64 -0.85
C GLU A 49 0.63 -4.23 -2.28
N VAL A 50 0.53 -2.92 -2.57
CA VAL A 50 0.68 -2.37 -3.92
C VAL A 50 2.11 -2.51 -4.46
N TYR A 51 3.13 -2.22 -3.64
CA TYR A 51 4.50 -2.04 -4.14
C TYR A 51 5.46 -3.20 -3.82
N LEU A 52 5.19 -4.02 -2.82
CA LEU A 52 6.10 -5.09 -2.40
C LEU A 52 5.56 -6.49 -2.70
N TYR A 53 4.27 -6.74 -2.45
CA TYR A 53 3.68 -8.07 -2.55
C TYR A 53 2.76 -8.24 -3.76
N ASN A 54 2.32 -7.15 -4.38
CA ASN A 54 1.40 -7.16 -5.51
C ASN A 54 0.07 -7.85 -5.17
N THR A 55 -0.44 -7.63 -3.96
CA THR A 55 -1.78 -8.03 -3.50
C THR A 55 -2.81 -6.94 -3.80
N ASP A 56 -4.09 -7.24 -3.59
CA ASP A 56 -5.19 -6.27 -3.74
C ASP A 56 -5.50 -5.62 -2.37
N PRO A 57 -5.19 -4.33 -2.15
CA PRO A 57 -5.36 -3.66 -0.85
C PRO A 57 -6.82 -3.45 -0.42
N LEU A 58 -7.76 -3.98 -1.20
CA LEU A 58 -9.19 -3.96 -0.92
C LEU A 58 -9.74 -5.37 -0.67
N ASN A 59 -8.87 -6.38 -0.60
CA ASN A 59 -9.23 -7.78 -0.46
C ASN A 59 -8.21 -8.52 0.40
N SER A 60 -8.61 -8.79 1.64
CA SER A 60 -7.77 -9.38 2.68
C SER A 60 -7.18 -10.77 2.37
N ASP A 61 -7.59 -11.41 1.29
CA ASP A 61 -7.19 -12.75 0.82
C ASP A 61 -7.14 -12.71 -0.71
N THR A 62 -6.02 -12.23 -1.26
CA THR A 62 -5.87 -11.93 -2.69
C THR A 62 -6.02 -13.16 -3.57
N ASP A 63 -5.48 -14.30 -3.13
CA ASP A 63 -5.48 -15.54 -3.91
C ASP A 63 -6.72 -16.42 -3.68
N GLY A 64 -7.50 -16.12 -2.63
CA GLY A 64 -8.75 -16.76 -2.30
C GLY A 64 -8.59 -18.14 -1.64
N ASP A 65 -7.47 -18.39 -0.98
CA ASP A 65 -7.15 -19.68 -0.35
C ASP A 65 -7.58 -19.79 1.13
N SER A 66 -8.24 -18.75 1.64
CA SER A 66 -8.72 -18.58 3.03
C SER A 66 -7.65 -18.23 4.07
N TYR A 67 -6.46 -17.82 3.64
CA TYR A 67 -5.44 -17.21 4.51
C TYR A 67 -5.29 -15.71 4.17
N PRO A 68 -5.28 -14.81 5.18
CA PRO A 68 -5.09 -13.40 4.88
C PRO A 68 -3.68 -13.08 4.37
N ASP A 69 -3.54 -12.14 3.42
CA ASP A 69 -2.26 -11.84 2.78
C ASP A 69 -1.20 -11.41 3.82
N GLY A 70 -1.61 -10.60 4.80
CA GLY A 70 -0.78 -10.17 5.93
C GLY A 70 -0.35 -11.33 6.84
N GLU A 71 -1.19 -12.33 7.07
CA GLU A 71 -0.82 -13.55 7.80
C GLU A 71 0.19 -14.37 7.01
N GLU A 72 -0.02 -14.54 5.72
CA GLU A 72 0.88 -15.27 4.84
C GLU A 72 2.27 -14.62 4.81
N VAL A 73 2.33 -13.32 4.54
CA VAL A 73 3.59 -12.55 4.54
C VAL A 73 4.32 -12.66 5.88
N THR A 74 3.60 -12.54 7.00
CA THR A 74 4.17 -12.66 8.35
C THR A 74 4.77 -14.04 8.59
N ASN A 75 4.15 -15.08 8.04
CA ASN A 75 4.62 -16.46 8.14
C ASN A 75 5.59 -16.86 7.01
N GLY A 76 5.92 -15.94 6.09
CA GLY A 76 6.80 -16.17 4.94
C GLY A 76 6.17 -16.99 3.82
N TYR A 77 4.84 -17.04 3.74
CA TYR A 77 4.07 -17.60 2.63
C TYR A 77 3.76 -16.54 1.56
N ASN A 78 3.43 -17.01 0.36
CA ASN A 78 3.20 -16.19 -0.81
C ASN A 78 1.72 -15.78 -0.89
N PRO A 79 1.39 -14.48 -0.72
CA PRO A 79 0.01 -13.99 -0.73
C PRO A 79 -0.68 -13.98 -2.11
N ASN A 80 -0.01 -14.51 -3.13
CA ASN A 80 -0.54 -14.62 -4.49
C ASN A 80 -0.61 -16.08 -4.96
N GLY A 81 -0.59 -17.04 -4.04
CA GLY A 81 -0.64 -18.45 -4.36
C GLY A 81 0.11 -19.31 -3.36
N ALA A 82 -0.32 -20.56 -3.22
CA ALA A 82 0.29 -21.54 -2.33
C ALA A 82 1.85 -21.59 -2.35
N GLY A 83 2.44 -21.46 -1.16
CA GLY A 83 3.86 -21.78 -0.92
C GLY A 83 4.61 -20.70 -0.16
N LYS A 84 5.92 -20.87 0.02
CA LYS A 84 6.80 -19.89 0.68
C LYS A 84 7.23 -18.78 -0.28
N LEU A 85 7.39 -17.56 0.23
CA LEU A 85 8.09 -16.49 -0.49
C LEU A 85 9.51 -16.97 -0.81
N SER A 86 9.83 -17.09 -2.10
CA SER A 86 11.15 -17.55 -2.54
C SER A 86 12.20 -16.47 -2.27
N GLY A 87 12.91 -16.55 -1.15
CA GLY A 87 13.98 -15.58 -0.85
C GLY A 87 14.53 -15.51 0.57
N SER A 88 14.38 -16.56 1.40
CA SER A 88 15.07 -16.66 2.71
C SER A 88 16.33 -17.52 2.61
#